data_AF-A0A957N4W8-F1
#
_entry.id   AF-A0A957N4W8-F1
#
_cell.length_a   1.000
_cell.length_b   1.000
_cell.length_c   1.000
_cell.angle_alpha   90.00
_cell.angle_beta   90.00
_cell.angle_gamma   90.00
#
_symmetry.space_group_name_H-M   'P 1'
#
loop_
_entity.id
_entity.type
_entity.pdbx_description
1 polymer ?
#
loop_
_entity_poly.entity_id
_entity_poly.type
_entity_poly.pdbx_seq_one_letter_code
_entity_poly.pdbx_strand_id
1 'polypeptide(L)'
;MQLIAVKYQGRKRYRDRTPLRNEWEPGDAKRVPERDAKTLLRFAEFSRADEAELTEQPGDAEAVIAAQAQREHDERNETESMLMLIDSMDKDALEAYALKYEVNLDKRRGLDKLRGEVVSLIEQFGAR
;
A
#
# COMPACT_ATOMS: atom_id res chain seq x y z
N MET A 1 -14.10 13.99 -21.31
CA MET A 1 -13.77 15.06 -20.34
C MET A 1 -12.26 15.13 -20.27
N GLN A 2 -11.64 16.22 -20.73
CA GLN A 2 -10.18 16.37 -20.70
C GLN A 2 -9.76 16.99 -19.36
N LEU A 3 -8.81 16.35 -18.69
CA LEU A 3 -8.20 16.84 -17.46
C LEU A 3 -6.88 17.54 -17.82
N ILE A 4 -6.63 18.69 -17.20
CA ILE A 4 -5.42 19.47 -17.37
C ILE A 4 -4.76 19.61 -16.00
N ALA A 5 -3.46 19.35 -15.97
CA ALA A 5 -2.64 19.57 -14.79
C ALA A 5 -2.34 21.07 -14.64
N VAL A 6 -2.65 21.62 -13.47
CA VAL A 6 -2.44 23.03 -13.15
C VAL A 6 -1.67 23.10 -11.84
N LYS A 7 -0.63 23.94 -11.80
CA LYS A 7 0.19 24.22 -10.62
C LYS A 7 -0.15 25.60 -10.08
N TYR A 8 -0.32 25.69 -8.77
CA TYR A 8 -0.51 26.94 -8.05
C TYR A 8 0.83 27.45 -7.50
N GLN A 9 1.19 28.67 -7.89
CA GLN A 9 2.43 29.37 -7.55
C GLN A 9 2.16 30.60 -6.67
N GLY A 10 0.96 30.75 -6.13
CA GLY A 10 0.62 31.85 -5.22
C GLY A 10 1.29 31.71 -3.86
N ARG A 11 1.26 32.78 -3.07
CA ARG A 11 1.97 32.86 -1.76
C ARG A 11 1.13 32.44 -0.56
N LYS A 12 -0.19 32.30 -0.72
CA LYS A 12 -1.13 31.96 0.36
C LYS A 12 -2.05 30.84 -0.09
N ARG A 13 -2.63 30.09 0.86
CA ARG A 13 -3.68 29.12 0.57
C ARG A 13 -4.80 29.80 -0.22
N TYR A 14 -5.16 29.24 -1.37
CA TYR A 14 -6.22 29.75 -2.22
C TYR A 14 -7.33 28.72 -2.33
N ARG A 15 -8.57 29.17 -2.11
CA ARG A 15 -9.75 28.34 -2.31
C ARG A 15 -10.40 28.74 -3.61
N ASP A 16 -10.44 27.82 -4.57
CA ASP A 16 -11.03 28.11 -5.85
C ASP A 16 -12.56 28.19 -5.78
N ARG A 17 -13.14 28.93 -6.74
CA ARG A 17 -14.60 29.09 -6.88
C ARG A 17 -15.19 28.15 -7.93
N THR A 18 -14.44 27.11 -8.32
CA THR A 18 -14.91 26.11 -9.29
C THR A 18 -15.92 25.18 -8.62
N PRO A 19 -16.68 24.36 -9.38
CA PRO A 19 -17.61 23.39 -8.81
C PRO A 19 -16.96 22.39 -7.85
N LEU A 20 -15.68 22.08 -8.08
CA LEU A 20 -14.88 21.18 -7.24
C LEU A 20 -14.39 21.85 -5.94
N ARG A 21 -14.35 23.19 -5.90
CA ARG A 21 -13.93 23.98 -4.73
C ARG A 21 -12.59 23.52 -4.15
N ASN A 22 -11.61 23.23 -5.01
CA ASN A 22 -10.33 22.74 -4.53
C ASN A 22 -9.62 23.82 -3.72
N GLU A 23 -8.87 23.35 -2.73
CA GLU A 23 -7.98 24.18 -1.93
C GLU A 23 -6.57 23.97 -2.45
N TRP A 24 -5.87 25.06 -2.71
CA TRP A 24 -4.55 25.11 -3.33
C TRP A 24 -3.54 25.65 -2.35
N GLU A 25 -2.41 24.96 -2.21
CA GLU A 25 -1.28 25.38 -1.40
C GLU A 25 -0.13 25.87 -2.29
N PRO A 26 0.70 26.82 -1.84
CA PRO A 26 1.85 27.27 -2.63
C PRO A 26 2.72 26.10 -3.12
N GLY A 27 2.82 25.90 -4.44
CA GLY A 27 3.57 24.80 -5.07
C GLY A 27 2.73 23.58 -5.44
N ASP A 28 1.47 23.52 -5.02
CA ASP A 28 0.54 22.41 -5.21
C ASP A 28 0.12 22.26 -6.69
N ALA A 29 0.00 21.02 -7.17
CA ALA A 29 -0.30 20.72 -8.57
C ALA A 29 -1.43 19.69 -8.69
N LYS A 30 -2.57 20.06 -9.27
CA LYS A 30 -3.77 19.20 -9.32
C LYS A 30 -4.33 19.04 -10.73
N ARG A 31 -4.97 17.90 -10.98
CA ARG A 31 -5.73 17.63 -12.22
C ARG A 31 -7.12 18.22 -12.11
N VAL A 32 -7.41 19.19 -12.97
CA VAL A 32 -8.72 19.85 -13.03
C VAL A 32 -9.36 19.70 -14.41
N PRO A 33 -10.69 19.69 -14.53
CA PRO A 33 -11.36 19.70 -15.83
C PRO A 33 -10.94 20.89 -16.68
N GLU A 34 -10.84 20.74 -18.00
CA GLU A 34 -10.41 21.81 -18.92
C GLU A 34 -11.17 23.13 -18.71
N ARG A 35 -12.49 23.07 -18.45
CA ARG A 35 -13.32 24.26 -18.21
C ARG A 35 -12.83 25.07 -17.00
N ASP A 36 -12.46 24.36 -15.94
CA ASP A 36 -12.00 24.95 -14.69
C ASP A 36 -10.54 25.40 -14.84
N ALA A 37 -9.70 24.61 -15.53
CA ALA A 37 -8.33 24.99 -15.89
C ALA A 37 -8.27 26.31 -16.66
N LYS A 38 -9.16 26.51 -17.65
CA LYS A 38 -9.26 27.77 -18.41
C LYS A 38 -9.63 28.97 -17.53
N THR A 39 -10.31 28.74 -16.41
CA THR A 39 -10.64 29.79 -15.45
C THR A 39 -9.47 30.08 -14.51
N LEU A 40 -8.81 29.03 -14.01
CA LEU A 40 -7.67 29.11 -13.10
C LEU A 40 -6.45 29.72 -13.78
N LEU A 41 -6.12 29.30 -15.01
CA LEU A 41 -4.99 29.81 -15.80
C LEU A 41 -5.13 31.29 -16.21
N ARG A 42 -6.26 31.95 -15.91
CA ARG A 42 -6.40 33.41 -16.07
C ARG A 42 -5.69 34.18 -14.96
N PHE A 43 -5.48 33.55 -13.82
CA PHE A 43 -4.79 34.14 -12.68
C PHE A 43 -3.28 33.89 -12.84
N ALA A 44 -2.47 34.93 -12.63
CA ALA A 44 -1.00 34.83 -12.74
C ALA A 44 -0.38 33.88 -11.70
N GLU A 45 -1.13 33.53 -10.67
CA GLU A 45 -0.73 32.56 -9.64
C GLU A 45 -0.90 31.11 -10.09
N PHE A 46 -1.45 30.85 -11.28
CA PHE A 46 -1.67 29.50 -11.80
C PHE A 46 -0.95 29.29 -13.13
N SER A 47 -0.23 28.18 -13.23
CA SER A 47 0.54 27.78 -14.41
C SER A 47 0.14 26.37 -14.84
N ARG A 48 0.37 26.02 -16.11
CA ARG A 48 0.21 24.62 -16.55
C ARG A 48 1.31 23.80 -15.90
N ALA A 49 0.92 22.70 -15.28
CA ALA A 49 1.85 21.74 -14.69
C ALA A 49 2.12 20.61 -15.68
N ASP A 50 3.32 20.05 -15.63
CA ASP A 50 3.62 18.79 -16.30
C ASP A 50 3.17 17.60 -15.44
N GLU A 51 2.97 16.43 -16.05
CA GLU A 51 2.58 15.22 -15.31
C GLU A 51 3.59 14.81 -14.23
N ALA A 52 4.86 15.22 -14.37
CA ALA A 52 5.90 15.01 -13.37
C ALA A 52 5.68 15.82 -12.09
N GLU A 53 5.07 17.01 -12.16
CA GLU A 53 4.84 17.86 -10.99
C GLU A 53 3.64 17.39 -10.13
N LEU A 54 2.75 16.58 -10.72
CA LEU A 54 1.63 15.96 -10.01
C LEU A 54 2.09 14.89 -9.01
N THR A 55 3.19 14.19 -9.33
CA THR A 55 3.76 13.11 -8.52
C THR A 55 4.63 13.59 -7.36
N GLU A 56 5.00 14.87 -7.33
CA GLU A 56 5.82 15.46 -6.25
C GLU A 56 4.98 16.08 -5.13
N GLN A 57 3.65 15.86 -5.12
CA GLN A 57 2.81 16.27 -3.99
C GLN A 57 3.03 15.33 -2.79
N PRO A 58 3.32 15.87 -1.59
CA PRO A 58 3.63 15.07 -0.41
C PRO A 58 2.48 14.14 0.02
N GLY A 59 1.23 14.55 -0.21
CA GLY A 59 0.04 13.77 0.19
C GLY A 59 -0.14 12.43 -0.54
N ASP A 60 0.33 12.30 -1.77
CA ASP A 60 0.23 11.06 -2.54
C ASP A 60 1.35 10.07 -2.17
N ALA A 61 2.53 10.56 -1.81
CA ALA A 61 3.65 9.72 -1.36
C ALA A 61 3.36 9.08 0.02
N GLU A 62 2.80 9.83 0.96
CA GLU A 62 2.44 9.32 2.30
C GLU A 62 1.29 8.31 2.25
N ALA A 63 0.31 8.49 1.34
CA ALA A 63 -0.78 7.53 1.16
C ALA A 63 -0.30 6.18 0.57
N VAL A 64 0.68 6.22 -0.35
CA VAL A 64 1.27 5.00 -0.91
C VAL A 64 2.13 4.28 0.13
N ILE A 65 2.92 5.00 0.92
CA ILE A 65 3.74 4.41 2.00
C ILE A 65 2.85 3.83 3.10
N ALA A 66 1.77 4.52 3.50
CA ALA A 66 0.82 4.01 4.48
C ALA A 66 0.08 2.76 3.98
N ALA A 67 -0.32 2.74 2.70
CA ALA A 67 -0.95 1.55 2.11
C ALA A 67 0.02 0.36 2.00
N GLN A 68 1.31 0.62 1.76
CA GLN A 68 2.34 -0.42 1.74
C GLN A 68 2.62 -0.96 3.15
N ALA A 69 2.75 -0.08 4.14
CA ALA A 69 2.95 -0.45 5.54
C ALA A 69 1.77 -1.26 6.10
N GLN A 70 0.54 -0.93 5.69
CA GLN A 70 -0.65 -1.68 6.11
C GLN A 70 -0.64 -3.11 5.56
N ARG A 71 -0.21 -3.30 4.30
CA ARG A 71 -0.10 -4.64 3.68
C ARG A 71 0.97 -5.48 4.35
N GLU A 72 2.16 -4.90 4.55
CA GLU A 72 3.25 -5.60 5.25
C GLU A 72 2.87 -5.96 6.69
N HIS A 73 2.08 -5.13 7.36
CA HIS A 73 1.60 -5.42 8.71
C HIS A 73 0.58 -6.56 8.71
N ASP A 74 -0.36 -6.60 7.76
CA ASP A 74 -1.33 -7.69 7.63
C ASP A 74 -0.62 -9.03 7.32
N GLU A 75 0.31 -9.03 6.37
CA GLU A 75 1.09 -10.21 5.98
C GLU A 75 1.94 -10.77 7.15
N ARG A 76 2.56 -9.88 7.95
CA ARG A 76 3.29 -10.30 9.15
C ARG A 76 2.36 -10.88 10.20
N ASN A 77 1.22 -10.24 10.43
CA ASN A 77 0.27 -10.66 11.45
C ASN A 77 -0.38 -12.02 11.10
N GLU A 78 -0.65 -12.27 9.82
CA GLU A 78 -1.07 -13.58 9.33
C GLU A 78 0.01 -14.64 9.53
N THR A 79 1.26 -14.33 9.17
CA THR A 79 2.39 -15.26 9.33
C THR A 79 2.62 -15.59 10.82
N GLU A 80 2.63 -14.58 11.69
CA GLU A 80 2.77 -14.75 13.14
C GLU A 80 1.62 -15.58 13.73
N SER A 81 0.39 -15.35 13.28
CA SER A 81 -0.77 -16.15 13.69
C SER A 81 -0.65 -17.62 13.26
N MET A 82 -0.15 -17.89 12.05
CA MET A 82 0.10 -19.26 11.58
C MET A 82 1.22 -19.95 12.36
N LEU A 83 2.29 -19.22 12.70
CA LEU A 83 3.40 -19.75 13.51
C LEU A 83 2.95 -20.09 14.94
N MET A 84 2.14 -19.23 15.57
CA MET A 84 1.56 -19.51 16.88
C MET A 84 0.64 -20.73 16.85
N LEU A 85 -0.14 -20.91 15.78
CA LEU A 85 -0.98 -22.09 15.61
C LEU A 85 -0.14 -23.37 15.59
N ILE A 86 0.96 -23.40 14.82
CA ILE A 86 1.89 -24.54 14.74
C ILE A 86 2.51 -24.88 16.10
N ASP A 87 2.86 -23.87 16.89
CA ASP A 87 3.41 -24.11 18.22
C ASP A 87 2.38 -24.75 19.18
N SER A 88 1.09 -24.56 18.92
CA SER A 88 0.03 -25.26 19.65
C SER A 88 -0.37 -26.63 19.06
N MET A 89 0.15 -27.00 17.89
CA MET A 89 -0.25 -28.22 17.17
C MET A 89 0.47 -29.48 17.65
N ASP A 90 -0.28 -30.58 17.63
CA ASP A 90 0.20 -31.95 17.87
C ASP A 90 0.78 -32.60 16.60
N LYS A 91 1.49 -33.73 16.76
CA LYS A 91 2.17 -34.42 15.66
C LYS A 91 1.25 -34.79 14.48
N ASP A 92 0.02 -35.21 14.74
CA ASP A 92 -0.96 -35.52 13.69
C ASP A 92 -1.42 -34.28 12.92
N ALA A 93 -1.55 -33.14 13.61
CA ALA A 93 -1.95 -31.89 13.00
C ALA A 93 -0.81 -31.31 12.13
N LEU A 94 0.45 -31.43 12.58
CA LEU A 94 1.63 -31.04 11.79
C LEU A 94 1.75 -31.88 10.51
N GLU A 95 1.50 -33.19 10.58
CA GLU A 95 1.48 -34.07 9.41
C GLU A 95 0.42 -33.65 8.40
N ALA A 96 -0.82 -33.44 8.85
CA ALA A 96 -1.90 -32.99 7.96
C ALA A 96 -1.58 -31.65 7.27
N TYR A 97 -0.90 -30.75 7.98
CA TYR A 97 -0.45 -29.46 7.41
C TYR A 97 0.65 -29.65 6.38
N ALA A 98 1.68 -30.46 6.65
CA ALA A 98 2.74 -30.75 5.69
C ALA A 98 2.23 -31.51 4.46
N LEU A 99 1.22 -32.37 4.63
CA LEU A 99 0.59 -33.12 3.54
C LEU A 99 -0.10 -32.20 2.53
N LYS A 100 -0.59 -31.02 2.96
CA LYS A 100 -1.12 -29.98 2.06
C LYS A 100 -0.10 -29.51 1.04
N TYR A 101 1.18 -29.56 1.40
CA TYR A 101 2.32 -29.20 0.54
C TYR A 101 3.03 -30.45 -0.02
N GLU A 102 2.37 -31.61 0.03
CA GLU A 102 2.91 -32.91 -0.40
C GLU A 102 4.20 -33.33 0.34
N VAL A 103 4.46 -32.76 1.52
CA VAL A 103 5.61 -33.10 2.36
C VAL A 103 5.22 -34.16 3.38
N ASN A 104 5.93 -35.28 3.36
CA ASN A 104 5.74 -36.35 4.32
C ASN A 104 6.63 -36.12 5.56
N LEU A 105 6.03 -35.82 6.70
CA LEU A 105 6.77 -35.64 7.95
C LEU A 105 7.08 -36.98 8.61
N ASP A 106 8.33 -37.15 9.05
CA ASP A 106 8.73 -38.35 9.79
C ASP A 106 8.28 -38.27 11.26
N LYS A 107 7.10 -38.85 11.57
CA LYS A 107 6.52 -38.91 12.93
C LYS A 107 7.43 -39.54 14.00
N ARG A 108 8.48 -40.28 13.60
CA ARG A 108 9.46 -40.88 14.53
C ARG A 108 10.39 -39.84 15.13
N ARG A 109 10.49 -38.65 14.51
CA ARG A 109 11.20 -37.50 15.06
C ARG A 109 10.48 -36.88 16.26
N GLY A 110 11.25 -36.16 17.08
CA GLY A 110 10.71 -35.40 18.20
C GLY A 110 9.75 -34.31 17.73
N LEU A 111 8.78 -33.96 18.57
CA LEU A 111 7.75 -32.95 18.25
C LEU A 111 8.38 -31.59 17.89
N ASP A 112 9.43 -31.21 18.61
CA ASP A 112 10.25 -30.01 18.34
C ASP A 112 10.85 -29.98 16.92
N LYS A 113 11.36 -31.12 16.45
CA LYS A 113 11.92 -31.25 15.10
C LYS A 113 10.85 -31.14 14.02
N LEU A 114 9.68 -31.75 14.28
CA LEU A 114 8.53 -31.68 13.38
C LEU A 114 8.02 -30.24 13.26
N ARG A 115 7.92 -29.50 14.37
CA ARG A 115 7.55 -28.07 14.37
C ARG A 115 8.52 -27.25 13.54
N GLY A 116 9.83 -27.45 13.72
CA GLY A 116 10.85 -26.77 12.92
C GLY A 116 10.70 -27.01 11.41
N GLU A 117 10.44 -28.25 10.99
CA GLU A 117 10.24 -28.56 9.57
C GLU A 117 8.97 -27.89 9.00
N VAL A 118 7.88 -27.83 9.77
CA VAL A 118 6.65 -27.13 9.34
C VAL A 118 6.81 -25.61 9.33
N VAL A 119 7.55 -25.03 10.29
CA VAL A 119 7.87 -23.59 10.28
C VAL A 119 8.64 -23.21 9.02
N SER A 120 9.70 -23.95 8.68
CA SER A 120 10.44 -23.73 7.44
C SER A 120 9.58 -23.90 6.18
N LEU A 121 8.57 -24.76 6.24
CA LEU A 121 7.59 -24.91 5.17
C LEU A 121 6.71 -23.66 5.02
N ILE A 122 6.22 -23.09 6.13
CA ILE A 122 5.48 -21.83 6.10
C ILE A 122 6.33 -20.69 5.57
N GLU A 123 7.61 -20.59 5.97
CA GLU A 123 8.49 -19.54 5.46
C GLU A 123 8.74 -19.67 3.95
N GLN A 124 8.79 -20.91 3.42
CA GLN A 124 9.01 -21.16 1.99
C GLN A 124 7.74 -21.02 1.14
N PHE A 125 6.58 -21.38 1.68
CA PHE A 125 5.33 -21.48 0.92
C PHE A 125 4.23 -20.48 1.33
N GLY A 126 4.36 -19.81 2.48
CA GLY A 126 3.36 -18.89 3.04
C GLY A 126 3.58 -17.41 2.67
N ALA A 127 4.77 -17.03 2.19
CA ALA A 127 5.10 -15.65 1.81
C ALA A 127 4.83 -15.34 0.31
N ARG A 128 3.73 -15.84 -0.26
CA ARG A 128 3.35 -15.61 -1.67
C ARG A 128 1.89 -15.23 -1.83
#